data_AF-A0A9P4NWU5-F1
#
_entry.id   AF-A0A9P4NWU5-F1
#
_cell.length_a   1.000
_cell.length_b   1.000
_cell.length_c   1.000
_cell.angle_alpha   90.00
_cell.angle_beta   90.00
_cell.angle_gamma   90.00
#
_symmetry.space_group_name_H-M   'P 1'
#
loop_
_entity.id
_entity.type
_entity.pdbx_description
1 polymer ?
#
loop_
_entity_poly.entity_id
_entity_poly.type
_entity_poly.pdbx_seq_one_letter_code
_entity_poly.pdbx_strand_id
1 'polypeptide(L)'
;TPSKNPTRTDVILPMREPYMSQIVSGAKTHEFRKYALKPTIQRIWFYRAAPHSSIEYVCEIEPARTRNPGDEPLEEIGLGNREFNTRHKDWEGYGFAYKILSVYQLEKVITLEMLKGEYGMGGAPRGLVYLPEGMGEIDWRGSKKLLPE
;
A
#
# COMPACT_ATOMS: atom_id res chain seq x y z
N THR A 1 -22.30 18.27 17.32
CA THR A 1 -22.32 17.97 15.86
C THR A 1 -21.23 16.96 15.58
N PRO A 2 -21.52 15.75 15.07
CA PRO A 2 -20.45 14.82 14.70
C PRO A 2 -19.69 15.43 13.51
N SER A 3 -18.36 15.48 13.58
CA SER A 3 -17.52 16.03 12.53
C SER A 3 -17.71 15.24 11.23
N LYS A 4 -18.26 15.86 10.19
CA LYS A 4 -18.35 15.32 8.83
C LYS A 4 -16.98 15.34 8.13
N ASN A 5 -15.97 14.71 8.73
CA ASN A 5 -14.77 14.38 7.97
C ASN A 5 -15.01 13.00 7.35
N PRO A 6 -15.08 12.87 6.01
CA PRO A 6 -15.19 11.57 5.38
C PRO A 6 -14.04 10.69 5.89
N THR A 7 -14.37 9.49 6.36
CA THR A 7 -13.37 8.52 6.83
C THR A 7 -12.45 8.19 5.67
N ARG A 8 -11.21 8.65 5.74
CA ARG A 8 -10.20 8.36 4.73
C ARG A 8 -9.82 6.88 4.84
N THR A 9 -10.08 6.13 3.79
CA THR A 9 -9.83 4.68 3.70
C THR A 9 -8.67 4.35 2.74
N ASP A 10 -8.12 5.36 2.08
CA ASP A 10 -7.05 5.23 1.08
C ASP A 10 -5.81 6.05 1.43
N VAL A 11 -4.66 5.46 1.11
CA VAL A 11 -3.37 6.14 1.14
C VAL A 11 -2.58 5.88 -0.13
N ILE A 12 -1.68 6.79 -0.46
CA ILE A 12 -0.62 6.62 -1.45
C ILE A 12 0.67 6.29 -0.69
N LEU A 13 1.37 5.24 -1.12
CA LEU A 13 2.70 4.89 -0.62
C LEU A 13 3.70 4.81 -1.77
N PRO A 14 4.91 5.39 -1.62
CA PRO A 14 5.96 5.19 -2.60
C PRO A 14 6.51 3.76 -2.54
N MET A 15 6.72 3.16 -3.71
CA MET A 15 7.29 1.84 -3.88
C MET A 15 8.39 1.84 -4.94
N ARG A 16 9.41 0.99 -4.75
CA ARG A 16 10.52 0.80 -5.67
C ARG A 16 10.58 -0.65 -6.13
N GLU A 17 11.27 -0.88 -7.25
CA GLU A 17 11.72 -2.23 -7.58
C GLU A 17 12.82 -2.69 -6.61
N PRO A 18 12.93 -4.01 -6.34
CA PRO A 18 12.11 -5.11 -6.87
C PRO A 18 10.78 -5.34 -6.11
N TYR A 19 10.49 -4.57 -5.07
CA TYR A 19 9.37 -4.84 -4.15
C TYR A 19 8.00 -4.73 -4.83
N MET A 20 7.81 -3.79 -5.75
CA MET A 20 6.56 -3.70 -6.51
C MET A 20 6.34 -4.97 -7.35
N SER A 21 7.37 -5.44 -8.07
CA SER A 21 7.28 -6.69 -8.83
C SER A 21 6.95 -7.90 -7.95
N GLN A 22 7.48 -7.96 -6.73
CA GLN A 22 7.19 -9.03 -5.78
C GLN A 22 5.73 -9.00 -5.29
N ILE A 23 5.14 -7.81 -5.12
CA ILE A 23 3.71 -7.67 -4.77
C ILE A 23 2.85 -8.11 -5.96
N VAL A 24 3.17 -7.63 -7.16
CA VAL A 24 2.44 -7.95 -8.40
C VAL A 24 2.45 -9.45 -8.69
N SER A 25 3.57 -10.13 -8.43
CA SER A 25 3.67 -11.58 -8.63
C SER A 25 3.05 -12.41 -7.49
N GLY A 26 2.65 -11.78 -6.38
CA GLY A 26 2.15 -12.46 -5.18
C GLY A 26 3.26 -13.06 -4.31
N ALA A 27 4.53 -12.99 -4.71
CA ALA A 27 5.65 -13.48 -3.91
C ALA A 27 5.77 -12.73 -2.57
N LYS A 28 5.44 -11.44 -2.55
CA LYS A 28 5.33 -10.63 -1.34
C LYS A 28 3.86 -10.47 -0.96
N THR A 29 3.44 -11.16 0.10
CA THR A 29 2.04 -11.21 0.53
C THR A 29 1.66 -10.11 1.53
N HIS A 30 2.65 -9.41 2.10
CA HIS A 30 2.42 -8.35 3.07
C HIS A 30 3.23 -7.09 2.74
N GLU A 31 2.62 -5.92 2.92
CA GLU A 31 3.33 -4.65 3.02
C GLU A 31 3.76 -4.42 4.46
N PHE A 32 5.02 -4.07 4.70
CA PHE A 32 5.55 -3.90 6.06
C PHE A 32 5.91 -2.45 6.34
N ARG A 33 5.49 -1.94 7.50
CA ARG A 33 5.74 -0.55 7.90
C ARG A 33 6.35 -0.47 9.28
N LYS A 34 7.15 0.58 9.48
CA LYS A 34 7.65 0.96 10.81
C LYS A 34 6.62 1.67 11.68
N TYR A 35 5.50 2.08 11.09
CA TYR A 35 4.42 2.79 11.75
C TYR A 35 3.07 2.20 11.37
N ALA A 36 2.09 2.37 12.25
CA ALA A 36 0.72 1.95 12.01
C ALA A 36 0.04 2.90 11.01
N LEU A 37 -0.63 2.34 10.00
CA LEU A 37 -1.66 3.03 9.25
C LEU A 37 -2.86 3.24 10.17
N LYS A 38 -3.69 4.25 9.90
CA LYS A 38 -4.95 4.39 10.64
C LYS A 38 -5.80 3.12 10.43
N PRO A 39 -6.53 2.64 11.45
CA PRO A 39 -7.40 1.47 11.32
C PRO A 39 -8.48 1.59 10.23
N THR A 40 -8.79 2.82 9.80
CA THR A 40 -9.73 3.08 8.70
C THR A 40 -9.15 2.78 7.31
N ILE A 41 -7.82 2.67 7.17
CA ILE A 41 -7.19 2.43 5.88
C ILE A 41 -7.46 1.00 5.43
N GLN A 42 -7.98 0.87 4.23
CA GLN A 42 -8.33 -0.41 3.58
C GLN A 42 -7.55 -0.61 2.28
N ARG A 43 -7.00 0.48 1.71
CA ARG A 43 -6.41 0.47 0.38
C ARG A 43 -5.13 1.29 0.30
N ILE A 44 -4.17 0.76 -0.46
CA ILE A 44 -2.91 1.41 -0.77
C ILE A 44 -2.80 1.59 -2.29
N TRP A 45 -2.57 2.83 -2.71
CA TRP A 45 -2.24 3.21 -4.07
C TRP A 45 -0.71 3.33 -4.16
N PHE A 46 -0.07 2.40 -4.88
CA PHE A 46 1.39 2.38 -4.95
C PHE A 46 1.90 3.32 -6.03
N TYR A 47 2.59 4.38 -5.61
CA TYR A 47 3.36 5.26 -6.47
C TYR A 47 4.72 4.62 -6.76
N ARG A 48 4.97 4.21 -7.99
CA ARG A 48 6.28 3.72 -8.42
C ARG A 48 7.20 4.92 -8.58
N ALA A 49 8.32 4.89 -7.85
CA ALA A 49 9.37 5.89 -8.01
C ALA A 49 9.98 5.86 -9.42
N ALA A 50 10.92 6.76 -9.71
CA ALA A 50 11.64 6.78 -10.97
C ALA A 50 12.18 5.38 -11.33
N PRO A 51 12.10 4.97 -12.62
CA PRO A 51 11.77 5.79 -13.79
C PRO A 51 10.28 5.99 -14.08
N HIS A 52 9.37 5.30 -13.39
CA HIS A 52 7.95 5.24 -13.74
C HIS A 52 7.20 6.53 -13.35
N SER A 53 7.46 7.02 -12.13
CA SER A 53 6.90 8.26 -11.61
C SER A 53 5.37 8.36 -11.75
N SER A 54 4.69 7.28 -11.38
CA SER A 54 3.27 7.06 -11.63
C SER A 54 2.65 6.18 -10.52
N ILE A 55 1.36 6.32 -10.30
CA ILE A 55 0.57 5.30 -9.61
C ILE A 55 0.01 4.36 -10.66
N GLU A 56 0.25 3.07 -10.47
CA GLU A 56 -0.15 2.02 -11.40
C GLU A 56 -0.94 0.91 -10.72
N TYR A 57 -0.80 0.76 -9.40
CA TYR A 57 -1.37 -0.35 -8.66
C TYR A 57 -2.18 0.13 -7.47
N VAL A 58 -3.35 -0.48 -7.29
CA VAL A 58 -4.20 -0.33 -6.10
C VAL A 58 -4.29 -1.68 -5.42
N CYS A 59 -4.01 -1.72 -4.13
CA CYS A 59 -4.05 -2.93 -3.33
C CYS A 59 -5.07 -2.80 -2.21
N GLU A 60 -5.94 -3.78 -2.05
CA GLU A 60 -6.75 -3.93 -0.84
C GLU A 60 -5.94 -4.64 0.24
N ILE A 61 -6.09 -4.20 1.49
CA ILE A 61 -5.33 -4.71 2.62
C ILE A 61 -6.20 -5.04 3.84
N GLU A 62 -5.73 -5.97 4.65
CA GLU A 62 -6.27 -6.20 5.99
C GLU A 62 -5.70 -5.19 7.02
N PRO A 63 -6.34 -5.06 8.20
CA PRO A 63 -5.75 -4.38 9.34
C PRO A 63 -4.36 -4.92 9.69
N ALA A 64 -3.55 -4.09 10.36
CA ALA A 64 -2.18 -4.46 10.70
C ALA A 64 -2.12 -5.70 11.59
N ARG A 65 -1.33 -6.69 11.19
CA ARG A 65 -0.77 -7.70 12.09
C ARG A 65 0.48 -7.15 12.76
N THR A 66 0.62 -7.41 14.05
CA THR A 66 1.77 -7.00 14.87
C THR A 66 2.60 -8.20 15.30
N ARG A 67 3.66 -7.95 16.08
CA ARG A 67 4.55 -8.96 16.67
C ARG A 67 4.58 -8.84 18.20
N ASN A 68 3.50 -8.33 18.79
CA ASN A 68 3.41 -8.17 20.23
C ASN A 68 3.31 -9.56 20.88
N PRO A 69 3.72 -9.70 22.15
CA PRO A 69 3.53 -10.95 22.87
C PRO A 69 2.05 -11.39 22.82
N GLY A 70 1.79 -12.59 22.32
CA GLY A 70 0.44 -13.14 22.15
C GLY A 70 -0.16 -12.98 20.74
N ASP A 71 0.47 -12.23 19.85
CA ASP A 71 0.07 -12.23 18.44
C ASP A 71 0.55 -13.51 17.74
N GLU A 72 -0.33 -14.12 16.97
CA GLU A 72 0.04 -15.23 16.09
C GLU A 72 1.06 -14.77 15.03
N PRO A 73 2.05 -15.60 14.66
CA PRO A 73 2.98 -15.29 13.59
C PRO A 73 2.27 -15.20 12.22
N LEU A 74 2.95 -14.60 11.25
CA LEU A 74 2.51 -14.66 9.85
C LEU A 74 2.83 -16.04 9.26
N GLU A 75 2.01 -16.50 8.32
CA GLU A 75 2.35 -17.66 7.49
C GLU A 75 3.63 -17.38 6.70
N GLU A 76 4.63 -18.26 6.77
CA GLU A 76 5.96 -18.02 6.18
C GLU A 76 6.04 -18.31 4.67
N ILE A 77 4.96 -18.08 3.94
CA ILE A 77 4.88 -18.28 2.49
C ILE A 77 5.35 -17.06 1.68
N GLY A 78 5.23 -15.85 2.26
CA GLY A 78 5.55 -14.59 1.58
C GLY A 78 6.96 -14.08 1.90
N LEU A 79 7.56 -13.38 0.93
CA LEU A 79 8.85 -12.72 1.11
C LEU A 79 8.80 -11.69 2.25
N GLY A 80 9.68 -11.89 3.24
CA GLY A 80 9.80 -11.06 4.43
C GLY A 80 8.99 -11.55 5.62
N ASN A 81 8.10 -12.54 5.47
CA ASN A 81 7.23 -12.99 6.56
C ASN A 81 8.05 -13.64 7.69
N ARG A 82 9.01 -14.51 7.34
CA ARG A 82 9.92 -15.13 8.32
C ARG A 82 10.81 -14.08 8.99
N GLU A 83 11.37 -13.14 8.23
CA GLU A 83 12.22 -12.08 8.77
C GLU A 83 11.43 -11.15 9.71
N PHE A 84 10.16 -10.91 9.40
CA PHE A 84 9.21 -10.24 10.29
C PHE A 84 9.01 -11.07 11.56
N ASN A 85 8.57 -12.34 11.46
CA ASN A 85 8.32 -13.21 12.61
C ASN A 85 9.53 -13.31 13.56
N THR A 86 10.73 -13.49 13.00
CA THR A 86 11.98 -13.73 13.74
C THR A 86 12.68 -12.47 14.24
N ARG A 87 12.13 -11.27 13.97
CA ARG A 87 12.75 -9.98 14.34
C ARG A 87 14.17 -9.84 13.77
N HIS A 88 14.33 -10.18 12.49
CA HIS A 88 15.62 -10.06 11.80
C HIS A 88 16.19 -8.63 11.94
N LYS A 89 17.50 -8.51 12.16
CA LYS A 89 18.16 -7.20 12.42
C LYS A 89 17.90 -6.16 11.34
N ASP A 90 17.89 -6.56 10.07
CA ASP A 90 17.66 -5.64 8.94
C ASP A 90 16.19 -5.14 8.87
N TRP A 91 15.32 -5.76 9.67
CA TRP A 91 13.90 -5.46 9.82
C TRP A 91 13.60 -4.71 11.13
N GLU A 92 14.62 -4.12 11.75
CA GLU A 92 14.46 -3.31 12.94
C GLU A 92 13.48 -2.16 12.71
N GLY A 93 12.55 -2.03 13.66
CA GLY A 93 11.48 -1.05 13.64
C GLY A 93 10.25 -1.42 12.79
N TYR A 94 10.29 -2.45 11.94
CA TYR A 94 9.11 -2.86 11.15
C TYR A 94 8.07 -3.59 12.00
N GLY A 95 7.22 -2.85 12.71
CA GLY A 95 6.25 -3.41 13.67
C GLY A 95 4.94 -3.90 13.08
N PHE A 96 4.62 -3.53 11.84
CA PHE A 96 3.28 -3.69 11.27
C PHE A 96 3.33 -4.37 9.90
N ALA A 97 2.53 -5.41 9.72
CA ALA A 97 2.36 -6.14 8.46
C ALA A 97 0.91 -6.03 7.99
N TYR A 98 0.71 -5.61 6.74
CA TYR A 98 -0.61 -5.47 6.12
C TYR A 98 -0.72 -6.54 5.04
N LYS A 99 -1.58 -7.54 5.25
CA LYS A 99 -1.83 -8.58 4.25
C LYS A 99 -2.44 -7.95 3.01
N ILE A 100 -1.85 -8.22 1.86
CA ILE A 100 -2.34 -7.77 0.56
C ILE A 100 -3.38 -8.80 0.10
N LEU A 101 -4.64 -8.36 -0.04
CA LEU A 101 -5.75 -9.21 -0.45
C LEU A 101 -5.89 -9.29 -1.97
N SER A 102 -5.59 -8.19 -2.65
CA SER A 102 -5.74 -8.07 -4.09
C SER A 102 -4.80 -7.00 -4.62
N VAL A 103 -4.43 -7.12 -5.89
CA VAL A 103 -3.63 -6.14 -6.63
C VAL A 103 -4.37 -5.85 -7.93
N TYR A 104 -4.76 -4.60 -8.14
CA TYR A 104 -5.35 -4.11 -9.38
C TYR A 104 -4.34 -3.26 -10.11
N GLN A 105 -4.12 -3.53 -11.39
CA GLN A 105 -3.34 -2.69 -12.29
C GLN A 105 -4.27 -1.70 -12.99
N LEU A 106 -4.10 -0.41 -12.74
CA LEU A 106 -4.90 0.64 -13.38
C LEU A 106 -4.73 0.62 -14.90
N GLU A 107 -5.84 0.75 -15.62
CA GLU A 107 -5.80 0.89 -17.08
C GLU A 107 -5.13 2.20 -17.52
N LYS A 108 -5.46 3.28 -16.81
CA LYS A 108 -4.84 4.59 -16.97
C LYS A 108 -3.96 4.90 -15.76
N VAL A 109 -2.65 4.90 -15.96
CA VAL A 109 -1.70 5.28 -14.92
C VAL A 109 -1.87 6.75 -14.52
N ILE A 110 -1.64 7.04 -13.25
CA ILE A 110 -1.74 8.41 -12.72
C ILE A 110 -0.33 8.95 -12.58
N THR A 111 0.09 9.78 -13.53
CA THR A 111 1.47 10.30 -13.59
C THR A 111 1.73 11.34 -12.51
N LEU A 112 3.00 11.60 -12.19
CA LEU A 112 3.39 12.70 -11.30
C LEU A 112 2.87 14.06 -11.79
N GLU A 113 2.75 14.26 -13.09
CA GLU A 113 2.15 15.47 -13.67
C GLU A 113 0.67 15.60 -13.29
N MET A 114 -0.12 14.53 -13.44
CA MET A 114 -1.52 14.50 -13.02
C MET A 114 -1.65 14.71 -11.50
N LEU A 115 -0.80 14.05 -10.70
CA LEU A 115 -0.78 14.23 -9.24
C LEU A 115 -0.59 15.70 -8.85
N LYS A 116 0.27 16.43 -9.57
CA LYS A 116 0.52 17.85 -9.31
C LYS A 116 -0.57 18.77 -9.86
N GLY A 117 -0.95 18.56 -11.11
CA GLY A 117 -1.84 19.46 -11.85
C GLY A 117 -3.32 19.25 -11.54
N GLU A 118 -3.76 18.00 -11.41
CA GLU A 118 -5.16 17.63 -11.22
C GLU A 118 -5.50 17.40 -9.74
N TYR A 119 -4.57 16.80 -8.98
CA TYR A 119 -4.84 16.35 -7.60
C TYR A 119 -4.11 17.17 -6.53
N GLY A 120 -3.51 18.31 -6.91
CA GLY A 120 -2.96 19.30 -5.99
C GLY A 120 -1.77 18.83 -5.15
N MET A 121 -1.09 17.76 -5.54
CA MET A 121 0.11 17.30 -4.83
C MET A 121 1.31 18.22 -5.10
N GLY A 122 2.05 18.60 -4.06
CA GLY A 122 3.26 19.42 -4.22
C GLY A 122 4.44 18.70 -4.91
N GLY A 123 4.36 17.39 -5.09
CA GLY A 123 5.40 16.57 -5.72
C GLY A 123 5.21 15.07 -5.46
N ALA A 124 6.24 14.29 -5.77
CA ALA A 124 6.20 12.85 -5.60
C ALA A 124 6.02 12.45 -4.12
N PRO A 125 5.18 11.46 -3.80
CA PRO A 125 5.06 10.93 -2.45
C PRO A 125 6.43 10.46 -1.92
N ARG A 126 6.84 10.99 -0.75
CA ARG A 126 8.06 10.54 -0.04
C ARG A 126 7.76 9.67 1.18
N GLY A 127 6.49 9.53 1.53
CA GLY A 127 5.98 8.81 2.69
C GLY A 127 4.47 8.61 2.55
N LEU A 128 3.77 8.41 3.67
CA LEU A 128 2.31 8.29 3.66
C LEU A 128 1.67 9.61 3.24
N VAL A 129 0.85 9.51 2.20
CA VAL A 129 -0.05 10.58 1.76
C VAL A 129 -1.45 10.00 1.78
N TYR A 130 -2.42 10.69 2.37
CA TYR A 130 -3.81 10.28 2.20
C TYR A 130 -4.23 10.58 0.77
N LEU A 131 -5.03 9.69 0.17
CA LEU A 131 -5.52 9.89 -1.18
C LEU A 131 -6.21 11.26 -1.30
N PRO A 132 -5.78 12.13 -2.25
CA PRO A 132 -6.43 13.39 -2.55
C PRO A 132 -7.92 13.24 -2.87
N GLU A 133 -8.67 14.31 -2.66
CA GLU A 133 -10.07 14.39 -3.09
C GLU A 133 -10.17 14.24 -4.62
N GLY A 134 -11.24 13.62 -5.12
CA GLY A 134 -11.43 13.29 -6.54
C GLY A 134 -10.75 11.99 -7.00
N MET A 135 -9.56 11.65 -6.50
CA MET A 135 -8.92 10.36 -6.86
C MET A 135 -9.72 9.14 -6.41
N GLY A 136 -10.49 9.27 -5.32
CA GLY A 136 -11.35 8.19 -4.81
C GLY A 136 -12.49 7.80 -5.75
N GLU A 137 -12.79 8.61 -6.77
CA GLU A 137 -13.83 8.36 -7.77
C GLU A 137 -13.35 7.51 -8.95
N ILE A 138 -12.03 7.29 -9.07
CA ILE A 138 -11.45 6.46 -10.13
C ILE A 138 -11.93 5.02 -9.95
N ASP A 139 -12.53 4.45 -11.01
CA ASP A 139 -12.93 3.04 -11.03
C ASP A 139 -11.73 2.11 -11.24
N TRP A 140 -11.00 1.88 -10.15
CA TRP A 140 -9.88 0.94 -10.13
C TRP A 140 -10.35 -0.53 -10.07
N ARG A 141 -11.61 -0.80 -9.68
CA ARG A 141 -12.17 -2.17 -9.64
C ARG A 141 -12.52 -2.68 -11.02
N GLY A 142 -12.87 -1.79 -11.95
CA GLY A 142 -13.00 -2.11 -13.37
C GLY A 142 -11.68 -2.47 -14.04
N SER A 143 -10.53 -2.18 -13.40
CA SER A 143 -9.21 -2.47 -13.97
C SER A 143 -8.77 -3.94 -13.75
N LYS A 144 -7.66 -4.34 -14.37
CA LYS A 144 -7.15 -5.72 -14.33
C LYS A 144 -6.72 -6.14 -12.91
N LYS A 145 -7.41 -7.11 -12.32
CA LYS A 145 -6.99 -7.82 -11.09
C LYS A 145 -5.86 -8.82 -11.41
N LEU A 146 -4.75 -8.76 -10.68
CA LEU A 146 -3.53 -9.54 -10.94
C LEU A 146 -3.38 -10.77 -10.06
N LEU A 147 -3.86 -10.72 -8.82
CA LEU A 147 -3.84 -11.87 -7.91
C LEU A 147 -5.22 -12.56 -7.92
N PRO A 148 -5.29 -13.90 -8.05
CA PRO A 148 -6.54 -14.63 -7.93
C PRO A 148 -7.10 -14.55 -6.49
N GLU A 149 -8.41 -14.77 -6.36
CA GLU A 149 -9.12 -14.85 -5.07
C GLU A 149 -8.79 -16.13 -4.29
#